data_AF-A0A1A0H5F9-F1
#
_entry.id   AF-A0A1A0H5F9-F1
#
_cell.length_a   1.000
_cell.length_b   1.000
_cell.length_c   1.000
_cell.angle_alpha   90.00
_cell.angle_beta   90.00
_cell.angle_gamma   90.00
#
_symmetry.space_group_name_H-M   'P 1'
#
loop_
_entity.id
_entity.type
_entity.pdbx_description
1 polymer ?
#
loop_
_entity_poly.entity_id
_entity_poly.type
_entity_poly.pdbx_seq_one_letter_code
_entity_poly.pdbx_strand_id
1 'polypeptide(L)'
;MEAHWTSYFLDEDWKWLTENKVNSLRLPIGFWNIDGGKYTTGTSFAEFSEMYQNSWLIIKSHYIEPAAKRGISILVDIHGVPGGANVNDHSGEVYGSPEFWITPSFQNLLIEAAVFVFEDLKEYDNISGVLLINEASYDFNSEQQNFYAKAINAIREKEKTIPVVISDGWNPDSWIQWVSSNQNPNAPAGIVVDHHVYRTFTPENKLRTAQKIIADLYDDLLPSVNNNGNDVDFMVGEWSCVMDSETWSKSGVSPSDDNDPGRKKLVAEFGSKELELIMKRASTGSYFWTYKFESGNGGEWDFRQQLGHGFKAPQVSVPDNSTFKTTLDREYAAHADYWDSRLPKETNDHERYKEGFIAAWKDGVTYAKVGALVGRKQAVKSVRLQEHLQSKGDLKYLWEWKQGYDKGLEEFNKNALQAAEGTEA
;
A
#
# COMPACT_ATOMS: atom_id res chain seq x y z
N MET A 1 -22.42 19.77 -0.42
CA MET A 1 -21.19 18.99 -0.23
C MET A 1 -20.47 19.33 1.08
N GLU A 2 -20.25 20.60 1.43
CA GLU A 2 -19.51 20.96 2.66
C GLU A 2 -20.05 20.31 3.95
N ALA A 3 -21.37 20.30 4.15
CA ALA A 3 -21.97 19.63 5.30
C ALA A 3 -21.55 18.14 5.37
N HIS A 4 -21.59 17.43 4.24
CA HIS A 4 -21.15 16.05 4.16
C HIS A 4 -19.64 15.91 4.44
N TRP A 5 -18.78 16.68 3.77
CA TRP A 5 -17.32 16.57 3.98
C TRP A 5 -16.87 16.85 5.41
N THR A 6 -17.56 17.74 6.11
CA THR A 6 -17.24 18.13 7.49
C THR A 6 -17.87 17.20 8.54
N SER A 7 -18.92 16.46 8.20
CA SER A 7 -19.63 15.56 9.13
C SER A 7 -19.47 14.07 8.82
N TYR A 8 -18.86 13.69 7.69
CA TYR A 8 -18.67 12.27 7.35
C TYR A 8 -17.73 11.58 8.32
N PHE A 9 -16.67 12.27 8.76
CA PHE A 9 -15.67 11.75 9.70
C PHE A 9 -15.67 12.58 10.99
N LEU A 10 -16.13 11.96 12.08
CA LEU A 10 -16.34 12.61 13.38
C LEU A 10 -15.28 12.19 14.39
N ASP A 11 -15.25 12.85 15.56
CA ASP A 11 -14.32 12.52 16.64
C ASP A 11 -14.40 11.07 17.12
N GLU A 12 -15.60 10.48 17.07
CA GLU A 12 -15.82 9.07 17.41
C GLU A 12 -15.14 8.12 16.42
N ASP A 13 -15.10 8.48 15.14
CA ASP A 13 -14.41 7.68 14.12
C ASP A 13 -12.90 7.70 14.36
N TRP A 14 -12.34 8.88 14.64
CA TRP A 14 -10.94 9.02 14.99
C TRP A 14 -10.56 8.24 16.25
N LYS A 15 -11.41 8.32 17.28
CA LYS A 15 -11.23 7.54 18.51
C LYS A 15 -11.21 6.04 18.19
N TRP A 16 -12.20 5.57 17.43
CA TRP A 16 -12.30 4.16 17.04
C TRP A 16 -11.05 3.68 16.28
N LEU A 17 -10.54 4.48 15.34
CA LEU A 17 -9.30 4.16 14.61
C LEU A 17 -8.11 3.97 15.56
N THR A 18 -7.91 4.91 16.50
CA THR A 18 -6.79 4.84 17.44
C THR A 18 -6.91 3.67 18.43
N GLU A 19 -8.11 3.39 18.94
CA GLU A 19 -8.36 2.25 19.84
C GLU A 19 -8.11 0.90 19.14
N ASN A 20 -8.33 0.85 17.82
CA ASN A 20 -8.10 -0.32 16.99
C ASN A 20 -6.72 -0.35 16.32
N LYS A 21 -5.81 0.57 16.71
CA LYS A 21 -4.41 0.63 16.23
C LYS A 21 -4.28 0.80 14.71
N VAL A 22 -5.25 1.44 14.06
CA VAL A 22 -5.10 1.85 12.66
C VAL A 22 -4.03 2.92 12.59
N ASN A 23 -3.02 2.72 11.73
CA ASN A 23 -1.86 3.60 11.61
C ASN A 23 -1.78 4.34 10.26
N SER A 24 -2.63 4.02 9.29
CA SER A 24 -2.72 4.73 8.01
C SER A 24 -4.14 4.73 7.46
N LEU A 25 -4.51 5.78 6.72
CA LEU A 25 -5.74 5.88 5.92
C LEU A 25 -5.39 6.21 4.47
N ARG A 26 -6.11 5.60 3.54
CA ARG A 26 -6.12 6.00 2.13
C ARG A 26 -7.30 6.96 1.93
N LEU A 27 -7.02 8.13 1.37
CA LEU A 27 -7.99 9.22 1.20
C LEU A 27 -8.19 9.52 -0.29
N PRO A 28 -9.20 8.92 -0.93
CA PRO A 28 -9.61 9.24 -2.29
C PRO A 28 -10.08 10.69 -2.41
N ILE A 29 -9.56 11.39 -3.41
CA ILE A 29 -9.97 12.74 -3.82
C ILE A 29 -10.13 12.78 -5.33
N GLY A 30 -11.00 13.64 -5.84
CA GLY A 30 -11.03 13.93 -7.28
C GLY A 30 -10.12 15.11 -7.64
N PHE A 31 -9.69 15.19 -8.89
CA PHE A 31 -8.96 16.36 -9.40
C PHE A 31 -9.74 17.67 -9.20
N TRP A 32 -11.07 17.60 -9.19
CA TRP A 32 -11.97 18.73 -8.89
C TRP A 32 -11.89 19.21 -7.44
N ASN A 33 -11.30 18.44 -6.53
CA ASN A 33 -11.09 18.88 -5.14
C ASN A 33 -9.80 19.70 -4.95
N ILE A 34 -8.83 19.56 -5.86
CA ILE A 34 -7.48 20.09 -5.70
C ILE A 34 -7.48 21.62 -5.90
N ASP A 35 -6.77 22.34 -5.02
CA ASP A 35 -6.63 23.81 -5.03
C ASP A 35 -7.99 24.53 -5.21
N GLY A 36 -9.01 24.06 -4.50
CA GLY A 36 -10.35 24.66 -4.55
C GLY A 36 -11.06 24.50 -5.89
N GLY A 37 -10.78 23.43 -6.64
CA GLY A 37 -11.40 23.18 -7.94
C GLY A 37 -10.76 23.96 -9.10
N LYS A 38 -9.59 24.55 -8.90
CA LYS A 38 -8.84 25.26 -9.95
C LYS A 38 -8.54 24.39 -11.18
N TYR A 39 -8.36 23.08 -10.97
CA TYR A 39 -8.01 22.13 -12.03
C TYR A 39 -9.23 21.58 -12.78
N THR A 40 -10.40 22.22 -12.74
CA THR A 40 -11.59 21.76 -13.48
C THR A 40 -11.76 22.38 -14.87
N THR A 41 -11.01 23.44 -15.20
CA THR A 41 -11.14 24.14 -16.48
C THR A 41 -10.89 23.19 -17.67
N GLY A 42 -11.80 23.19 -18.65
CA GLY A 42 -11.71 22.31 -19.82
C GLY A 42 -12.20 20.89 -19.59
N THR A 43 -12.86 20.61 -18.47
CA THR A 43 -13.49 19.32 -18.13
C THR A 43 -14.99 19.49 -17.91
N SER A 44 -15.72 18.38 -17.79
CA SER A 44 -17.14 18.36 -17.37
C SER A 44 -17.38 19.01 -15.99
N PHE A 45 -16.34 19.11 -15.15
CA PHE A 45 -16.42 19.71 -13.81
C PHE A 45 -16.28 21.25 -13.81
N ALA A 46 -16.03 21.88 -14.97
CA ALA A 46 -15.74 23.31 -15.05
C ALA A 46 -16.86 24.19 -14.46
N GLU A 47 -18.11 23.87 -14.79
CA GLU A 47 -19.30 24.61 -14.31
C GLU A 47 -19.58 24.41 -12.81
N PHE A 48 -19.00 23.38 -12.19
CA PHE A 48 -19.16 23.05 -10.78
C PHE A 48 -17.99 23.50 -9.90
N SER A 49 -17.00 24.18 -10.46
CA SER A 49 -15.78 24.62 -9.75
C SER A 49 -16.07 25.33 -8.42
N GLU A 50 -17.04 26.23 -8.38
CA GLU A 50 -17.44 26.96 -7.16
C GLU A 50 -17.90 26.02 -6.03
N MET A 51 -18.47 24.86 -6.34
CA MET A 51 -18.89 23.86 -5.33
C MET A 51 -17.69 23.30 -4.55
N TYR A 52 -16.49 23.31 -5.15
CA TYR A 52 -15.29 22.71 -4.61
C TYR A 52 -14.31 23.72 -4.01
N GLN A 53 -14.63 25.01 -4.00
CA GLN A 53 -13.74 26.09 -3.55
C GLN A 53 -13.12 25.84 -2.16
N ASN A 54 -13.86 25.21 -1.25
CA ASN A 54 -13.41 24.92 0.11
C ASN A 54 -12.96 23.46 0.30
N SER A 55 -13.08 22.60 -0.71
CA SER A 55 -12.90 21.15 -0.55
C SER A 55 -11.47 20.78 -0.16
N TRP A 56 -10.44 21.36 -0.79
CA TRP A 56 -9.04 21.13 -0.43
C TRP A 56 -8.75 21.55 1.03
N LEU A 57 -9.23 22.73 1.44
CA LEU A 57 -9.06 23.22 2.81
C LEU A 57 -9.75 22.30 3.83
N ILE A 58 -10.95 21.80 3.50
CA ILE A 58 -11.68 20.85 4.34
C ILE A 58 -10.94 19.51 4.41
N ILE A 59 -10.42 19.00 3.29
CA ILE A 59 -9.58 17.78 3.25
C ILE A 59 -8.41 17.91 4.23
N LYS A 60 -7.67 19.02 4.19
CA LYS A 60 -6.55 19.25 5.10
C LYS A 60 -6.99 19.33 6.57
N SER A 61 -7.95 20.19 6.88
CA SER A 61 -8.35 20.50 8.25
C SER A 61 -9.19 19.41 8.95
N HIS A 62 -9.95 18.61 8.20
CA HIS A 62 -10.82 17.55 8.75
C HIS A 62 -10.23 16.14 8.63
N TYR A 63 -9.24 15.91 7.76
CA TYR A 63 -8.68 14.58 7.53
C TYR A 63 -7.17 14.52 7.78
N ILE A 64 -6.37 15.36 7.11
CA ILE A 64 -4.90 15.29 7.19
C ILE A 64 -4.39 15.74 8.57
N GLU A 65 -4.78 16.93 9.03
CA GLU A 65 -4.33 17.47 10.32
C GLU A 65 -4.84 16.66 11.53
N PRO A 66 -6.10 16.19 11.58
CA PRO A 66 -6.57 15.35 12.67
C PRO A 66 -5.90 13.97 12.71
N ALA A 67 -5.56 13.39 11.55
CA ALA A 67 -4.77 12.17 11.46
C ALA A 67 -3.35 12.38 12.00
N ALA A 68 -2.69 13.48 11.63
CA ALA A 68 -1.35 13.83 12.12
C ALA A 68 -1.29 13.89 13.64
N LYS A 69 -2.27 14.55 14.28
CA LYS A 69 -2.39 14.65 15.75
C LYS A 69 -2.53 13.30 16.47
N ARG A 70 -2.86 12.24 15.73
CA ARG A 70 -3.12 10.89 16.25
C ARG A 70 -2.08 9.86 15.79
N GLY A 71 -1.03 10.30 15.09
CA GLY A 71 -0.01 9.41 14.56
C GLY A 71 -0.53 8.49 13.45
N ILE A 72 -1.57 8.91 12.72
CA ILE A 72 -2.12 8.19 11.58
C ILE A 72 -1.60 8.85 10.31
N SER A 73 -0.96 8.06 9.44
CA SER A 73 -0.53 8.56 8.13
C SER A 73 -1.68 8.62 7.13
N ILE A 74 -1.54 9.48 6.12
CA ILE A 74 -2.46 9.58 4.99
C ILE A 74 -1.74 9.25 3.70
N LEU A 75 -2.28 8.28 2.96
CA LEU A 75 -2.04 8.11 1.53
C LEU A 75 -3.12 8.93 0.80
N VAL A 76 -2.73 10.01 0.16
CA VAL A 76 -3.66 10.80 -0.67
C VAL A 76 -3.78 10.12 -2.02
N ASP A 77 -5.00 9.88 -2.48
CA ASP A 77 -5.27 9.17 -3.72
C ASP A 77 -6.05 10.06 -4.69
N ILE A 78 -5.42 10.44 -5.81
CA ILE A 78 -6.12 11.15 -6.89
C ILE A 78 -6.95 10.11 -7.66
N HIS A 79 -8.14 9.88 -7.12
CA HIS A 79 -9.03 8.80 -7.49
C HIS A 79 -9.80 9.08 -8.78
N GLY A 80 -10.26 10.33 -8.93
CA GLY A 80 -10.87 10.82 -10.15
C GLY A 80 -9.92 11.72 -10.91
N VAL A 81 -9.72 11.43 -12.21
CA VAL A 81 -8.86 12.23 -13.12
C VAL A 81 -9.67 12.76 -14.31
N PRO A 82 -9.23 13.86 -14.97
CA PRO A 82 -9.95 14.40 -16.11
C PRO A 82 -10.14 13.37 -17.24
N GLY A 83 -11.37 13.13 -17.68
CA GLY A 83 -11.69 12.17 -18.75
C GLY A 83 -11.63 10.70 -18.34
N GLY A 84 -11.36 10.38 -17.07
CA GLY A 84 -11.32 9.02 -16.53
C GLY A 84 -10.12 8.18 -16.99
N ALA A 85 -9.39 7.58 -16.04
CA ALA A 85 -8.33 6.62 -16.34
C ALA A 85 -8.88 5.20 -16.62
N ASN A 86 -10.15 4.98 -16.30
CA ASN A 86 -10.94 3.78 -16.57
C ASN A 86 -12.39 4.21 -16.92
N VAL A 87 -13.31 3.24 -17.07
CA VAL A 87 -14.71 3.48 -17.45
C VAL A 87 -15.70 3.37 -16.27
N ASN A 88 -15.20 3.17 -15.07
CA ASN A 88 -16.02 2.87 -13.90
C ASN A 88 -16.49 4.18 -13.22
N ASP A 89 -17.64 4.11 -12.56
CA ASP A 89 -18.35 5.25 -11.96
C ASP A 89 -17.63 5.91 -10.77
N HIS A 90 -16.84 5.15 -10.01
CA HIS A 90 -16.02 5.66 -8.91
C HIS A 90 -14.97 6.71 -9.33
N SER A 91 -14.73 6.91 -10.64
CA SER A 91 -13.93 8.01 -11.18
C SER A 91 -14.64 9.39 -11.11
N GLY A 92 -15.88 9.45 -10.62
CA GLY A 92 -16.70 10.66 -10.46
C GLY A 92 -17.61 10.99 -11.64
N GLU A 93 -17.36 10.39 -12.81
CA GLU A 93 -18.21 10.43 -13.98
C GLU A 93 -18.10 9.09 -14.72
N VAL A 94 -19.21 8.65 -15.34
CA VAL A 94 -19.22 7.44 -16.17
C VAL A 94 -18.81 7.80 -17.59
N TYR A 95 -17.57 7.46 -17.95
CA TYR A 95 -17.06 7.66 -19.30
C TYR A 95 -17.30 6.42 -20.17
N GLY A 96 -17.56 6.62 -21.46
CA GLY A 96 -17.66 5.51 -22.43
C GLY A 96 -16.31 4.85 -22.76
N SER A 97 -15.21 5.54 -22.47
CA SER A 97 -13.83 5.13 -22.69
C SER A 97 -12.89 5.91 -21.77
N PRO A 98 -11.67 5.42 -21.45
CA PRO A 98 -10.72 6.16 -20.63
C PRO A 98 -10.04 7.28 -21.43
N GLU A 99 -10.72 8.42 -21.61
CA GLU A 99 -10.28 9.53 -22.46
C GLU A 99 -9.00 10.21 -21.97
N PHE A 100 -8.68 10.06 -20.68
CA PHE A 100 -7.44 10.56 -20.08
C PHE A 100 -6.19 10.16 -20.87
N TRP A 101 -6.12 8.90 -21.33
CA TRP A 101 -4.92 8.37 -21.98
C TRP A 101 -4.67 8.90 -23.38
N ILE A 102 -5.71 9.43 -24.04
CA ILE A 102 -5.64 9.93 -25.42
C ILE A 102 -5.76 11.46 -25.52
N THR A 103 -5.89 12.15 -24.38
CA THR A 103 -6.14 13.59 -24.33
C THR A 103 -4.98 14.33 -23.65
N PRO A 104 -4.03 14.91 -24.41
CA PRO A 104 -2.83 15.54 -23.83
C PRO A 104 -3.13 16.69 -22.86
N SER A 105 -4.22 17.44 -23.07
CA SER A 105 -4.63 18.51 -22.14
C SER A 105 -5.04 17.97 -20.77
N PHE A 106 -5.69 16.81 -20.70
CA PHE A 106 -6.05 16.15 -19.45
C PHE A 106 -4.81 15.65 -18.69
N GLN A 107 -3.84 15.08 -19.41
CA GLN A 107 -2.56 14.66 -18.83
C GLN A 107 -1.78 15.83 -18.25
N ASN A 108 -1.67 16.94 -18.99
CA ASN A 108 -0.97 18.14 -18.52
C ASN A 108 -1.68 18.73 -17.29
N LEU A 109 -3.00 18.81 -17.32
CA LEU A 109 -3.81 19.31 -16.20
C LEU A 109 -3.60 18.48 -14.93
N LEU A 110 -3.57 17.14 -15.06
CA LEU A 110 -3.30 16.26 -13.92
C LEU A 110 -1.86 16.40 -13.40
N ILE A 111 -0.87 16.57 -14.29
CA ILE A 111 0.53 16.80 -13.87
C ILE A 111 0.62 18.08 -13.04
N GLU A 112 0.01 19.18 -13.51
CA GLU A 112 -0.02 20.44 -12.77
C GLU A 112 -0.73 20.32 -11.41
N ALA A 113 -1.85 19.59 -11.37
CA ALA A 113 -2.58 19.32 -10.13
C ALA A 113 -1.75 18.48 -9.15
N ALA A 114 -1.11 17.40 -9.64
CA ALA A 114 -0.26 16.55 -8.82
C ALA A 114 0.95 17.32 -8.28
N VAL A 115 1.64 18.12 -9.10
CA VAL A 115 2.73 18.98 -8.62
C VAL A 115 2.29 19.88 -7.48
N PHE A 116 1.11 20.52 -7.60
CA PHE A 116 0.55 21.32 -6.52
C PHE A 116 0.30 20.48 -5.24
N VAL A 117 -0.32 19.30 -5.37
CA VAL A 117 -0.58 18.42 -4.22
C VAL A 117 0.72 18.09 -3.49
N PHE A 118 1.78 17.70 -4.21
CA PHE A 118 3.07 17.41 -3.58
C PHE A 118 3.70 18.66 -2.94
N GLU A 119 3.64 19.82 -3.58
CA GLU A 119 4.20 21.05 -3.04
C GLU A 119 3.48 21.55 -1.79
N ASP A 120 2.15 21.43 -1.76
CA ASP A 120 1.31 21.84 -0.62
C ASP A 120 1.42 20.83 0.53
N LEU A 121 1.50 19.53 0.23
CA LEU A 121 1.52 18.49 1.26
C LEU A 121 2.90 18.26 1.91
N LYS A 122 3.99 18.84 1.39
CA LYS A 122 5.34 18.67 1.95
C LYS A 122 5.53 19.19 3.38
N GLU A 123 4.59 20.01 3.87
CA GLU A 123 4.61 20.51 5.25
C GLU A 123 4.06 19.49 6.27
N TYR A 124 3.44 18.40 5.81
CA TYR A 124 2.84 17.37 6.67
C TYR A 124 3.70 16.10 6.71
N ASP A 125 4.33 15.84 7.86
CA ASP A 125 5.14 14.63 8.07
C ASP A 125 4.34 13.32 8.02
N ASN A 126 3.01 13.38 8.17
CA ASN A 126 2.15 12.19 8.16
C ASN A 126 1.67 11.78 6.76
N ILE A 127 2.20 12.36 5.68
CA ILE A 127 1.87 11.92 4.32
C ILE A 127 2.72 10.73 3.93
N SER A 128 2.10 9.55 3.85
CA SER A 128 2.79 8.30 3.49
C SER A 128 3.03 8.15 1.98
N GLY A 129 2.35 8.96 1.16
CA GLY A 129 2.48 8.96 -0.30
C GLY A 129 1.31 9.66 -0.97
N VAL A 130 1.45 9.86 -2.29
CA VAL A 130 0.36 10.33 -3.14
C VAL A 130 0.23 9.39 -4.34
N LEU A 131 -0.95 8.79 -4.52
CA LEU A 131 -1.32 7.99 -5.69
C LEU A 131 -1.81 8.92 -6.80
N LEU A 132 -1.13 8.85 -7.96
CA LEU A 132 -1.39 9.76 -9.07
C LEU A 132 -2.69 9.45 -9.82
N ILE A 133 -3.03 8.17 -9.91
CA ILE A 133 -4.18 7.66 -10.65
C ILE A 133 -4.65 6.39 -9.94
N ASN A 134 -5.92 6.33 -9.56
CA ASN A 134 -6.58 5.12 -9.11
C ASN A 134 -6.99 4.22 -10.30
N GLU A 135 -6.83 2.89 -10.13
CA GLU A 135 -7.29 1.85 -11.06
C GLU A 135 -7.16 2.22 -12.54
N ALA A 136 -5.94 2.53 -12.99
CA ALA A 136 -5.68 2.74 -14.41
C ALA A 136 -6.26 1.58 -15.25
N SER A 137 -6.84 1.88 -16.40
CA SER A 137 -7.36 0.86 -17.30
C SER A 137 -6.29 -0.19 -17.60
N TYR A 138 -6.70 -1.46 -17.73
CA TYR A 138 -5.81 -2.57 -18.05
C TYR A 138 -5.14 -2.40 -19.41
N ASP A 139 -4.01 -1.72 -19.40
CA ASP A 139 -3.22 -1.44 -20.59
C ASP A 139 -1.77 -1.11 -20.17
N PHE A 140 -0.82 -1.98 -20.51
CA PHE A 140 0.60 -1.69 -20.29
C PHE A 140 1.20 -1.21 -21.62
N ASN A 141 1.13 0.10 -21.86
CA ASN A 141 1.53 0.72 -23.12
C ASN A 141 2.50 1.90 -22.93
N SER A 142 2.99 2.44 -24.05
CA SER A 142 3.95 3.54 -24.04
C SER A 142 3.37 4.85 -23.54
N GLU A 143 2.08 5.08 -23.75
CA GLU A 143 1.33 6.27 -23.39
C GLU A 143 1.24 6.41 -21.87
N GLN A 144 0.85 5.33 -21.17
CA GLN A 144 0.82 5.30 -19.71
C GLN A 144 2.22 5.45 -19.11
N GLN A 145 3.21 4.72 -19.65
CA GLN A 145 4.61 4.82 -19.19
C GLN A 145 5.16 6.25 -19.36
N ASN A 146 4.90 6.88 -20.52
CA ASN A 146 5.32 8.24 -20.81
C ASN A 146 4.63 9.25 -19.88
N PHE A 147 3.34 9.05 -19.57
CA PHE A 147 2.63 9.88 -18.61
C PHE A 147 3.27 9.80 -17.22
N TYR A 148 3.43 8.58 -16.66
CA TYR A 148 4.01 8.43 -15.32
C TYR A 148 5.44 8.98 -15.26
N ALA A 149 6.27 8.73 -16.27
CA ALA A 149 7.62 9.30 -16.33
C ALA A 149 7.61 10.84 -16.30
N LYS A 150 6.74 11.48 -17.10
CA LYS A 150 6.59 12.94 -17.12
C LYS A 150 6.09 13.48 -15.78
N ALA A 151 5.06 12.88 -15.22
CA ALA A 151 4.47 13.29 -13.94
C ALA A 151 5.50 13.17 -12.82
N ILE A 152 6.17 12.03 -12.70
CA ILE A 152 7.20 11.78 -11.68
C ILE A 152 8.34 12.80 -11.82
N ASN A 153 8.82 13.07 -13.04
CA ASN A 153 9.89 14.06 -13.25
C ASN A 153 9.44 15.47 -12.81
N ALA A 154 8.25 15.91 -13.23
CA ALA A 154 7.71 17.22 -12.86
C ALA A 154 7.54 17.36 -11.34
N ILE A 155 7.04 16.32 -10.67
CA ILE A 155 6.93 16.27 -9.21
C ILE A 155 8.30 16.37 -8.56
N ARG A 156 9.28 15.57 -9.01
CA ARG A 156 10.63 15.50 -8.42
C ARG A 156 11.47 16.76 -8.60
N GLU A 157 11.11 17.63 -9.55
CA GLU A 157 11.68 18.97 -9.67
C GLU A 157 11.29 19.88 -8.49
N LYS A 158 10.13 19.65 -7.87
CA LYS A 158 9.56 20.49 -6.81
C LYS A 158 9.61 19.85 -5.42
N GLU A 159 9.42 18.54 -5.35
CA GLU A 159 9.29 17.77 -4.11
C GLU A 159 10.00 16.40 -4.25
N LYS A 160 10.90 16.08 -3.33
CA LYS A 160 11.84 14.94 -3.43
C LYS A 160 11.65 13.85 -2.39
N THR A 161 10.77 14.05 -1.43
CA THR A 161 10.69 13.27 -0.18
C THR A 161 9.39 12.49 -0.04
N ILE A 162 8.28 12.97 -0.59
CA ILE A 162 6.99 12.29 -0.58
C ILE A 162 7.01 11.16 -1.62
N PRO A 163 6.59 9.95 -1.25
CA PRO A 163 6.55 8.82 -2.19
C PRO A 163 5.51 9.04 -3.29
N VAL A 164 5.87 8.76 -4.54
CA VAL A 164 4.90 8.69 -5.64
C VAL A 164 4.38 7.26 -5.69
N VAL A 165 3.07 7.11 -5.66
CA VAL A 165 2.39 5.82 -5.85
C VAL A 165 1.75 5.80 -7.24
N ILE A 166 1.87 4.66 -7.93
CA ILE A 166 1.26 4.43 -9.24
C ILE A 166 0.34 3.20 -9.20
N SER A 167 -0.78 3.28 -9.91
CA SER A 167 -1.64 2.11 -10.15
C SER A 167 -0.92 1.15 -11.09
N ASP A 168 -0.96 -0.15 -10.79
CA ASP A 168 -0.44 -1.20 -11.66
C ASP A 168 -1.31 -1.51 -12.88
N GLY A 169 -2.49 -0.88 -12.97
CA GLY A 169 -3.43 -1.09 -14.07
C GLY A 169 -3.73 -2.58 -14.30
N TRP A 170 -3.87 -3.35 -13.22
CA TRP A 170 -4.13 -4.79 -13.20
C TRP A 170 -3.04 -5.66 -13.83
N ASN A 171 -1.82 -5.13 -14.00
CA ASN A 171 -0.65 -5.84 -14.51
C ASN A 171 0.57 -5.60 -13.61
N PRO A 172 0.59 -6.18 -12.40
CA PRO A 172 1.61 -5.88 -11.38
C PRO A 172 3.02 -6.19 -11.87
N ASP A 173 3.23 -7.31 -12.57
CA ASP A 173 4.56 -7.74 -13.03
C ASP A 173 5.21 -6.72 -13.96
N SER A 174 4.45 -6.19 -14.91
CA SER A 174 4.98 -5.26 -15.91
C SER A 174 5.33 -3.92 -15.28
N TRP A 175 4.52 -3.43 -14.34
CA TRP A 175 4.81 -2.17 -13.64
C TRP A 175 5.91 -2.29 -12.61
N ILE A 176 6.03 -3.42 -11.92
CA ILE A 176 7.19 -3.72 -11.08
C ILE A 176 8.46 -3.69 -11.92
N GLN A 177 8.48 -4.36 -13.08
CA GLN A 177 9.64 -4.36 -13.97
C GLN A 177 9.95 -2.95 -14.50
N TRP A 178 8.92 -2.20 -14.87
CA TRP A 178 9.09 -0.82 -15.33
C TRP A 178 9.68 0.08 -14.24
N VAL A 179 9.15 0.04 -13.01
CA VAL A 179 9.68 0.81 -11.89
C VAL A 179 11.11 0.41 -11.57
N SER A 180 11.40 -0.89 -11.48
CA SER A 180 12.76 -1.40 -11.24
C SER A 180 13.77 -0.89 -12.28
N SER A 181 13.35 -0.77 -13.54
CA SER A 181 14.21 -0.32 -14.64
C SER A 181 14.36 1.20 -14.76
N ASN A 182 13.39 1.98 -14.26
CA ASN A 182 13.32 3.43 -14.48
C ASN A 182 13.53 4.27 -13.21
N GLN A 183 13.35 3.70 -12.02
CA GLN A 183 13.58 4.43 -10.78
C GLN A 183 15.08 4.63 -10.54
N ASN A 184 15.45 5.78 -9.97
CA ASN A 184 16.79 5.93 -9.41
C ASN A 184 16.86 5.12 -8.11
N PRO A 185 17.68 4.05 -8.02
CA PRO A 185 17.75 3.20 -6.84
C PRO A 185 18.27 3.93 -5.60
N ASN A 186 18.87 5.12 -5.78
CA ASN A 186 19.38 5.96 -4.70
C ASN A 186 18.42 7.11 -4.33
N ALA A 187 17.24 7.20 -4.95
CA ALA A 187 16.25 8.21 -4.60
C ALA A 187 15.54 7.84 -3.28
N PRO A 188 15.58 8.70 -2.24
CA PRO A 188 15.07 8.36 -0.91
C PRO A 188 13.55 8.12 -0.87
N ALA A 189 12.79 8.84 -1.70
CA ALA A 189 11.34 8.71 -1.74
C ALA A 189 10.82 7.54 -2.58
N GLY A 190 11.61 6.98 -3.51
CA GLY A 190 11.23 5.88 -4.39
C GLY A 190 9.90 6.06 -5.16
N ILE A 191 9.44 4.96 -5.75
CA ILE A 191 8.11 4.79 -6.34
C ILE A 191 7.47 3.55 -5.70
N VAL A 192 6.18 3.64 -5.37
CA VAL A 192 5.39 2.53 -4.85
C VAL A 192 4.41 2.07 -5.94
N VAL A 193 4.31 0.76 -6.16
CA VAL A 193 3.28 0.18 -7.04
C VAL A 193 2.10 -0.27 -6.20
N ASP A 194 0.90 0.12 -6.64
CA ASP A 194 -0.38 -0.21 -6.02
C ASP A 194 -1.13 -1.30 -6.80
N HIS A 195 -1.68 -2.27 -6.08
CA HIS A 195 -2.54 -3.32 -6.64
C HIS A 195 -3.82 -3.48 -5.82
N HIS A 196 -4.92 -3.83 -6.48
CA HIS A 196 -6.21 -4.04 -5.83
C HIS A 196 -6.62 -5.51 -5.90
N VAL A 197 -7.11 -6.06 -4.79
CA VAL A 197 -7.48 -7.48 -4.68
C VAL A 197 -8.97 -7.61 -4.39
N TYR A 198 -9.71 -8.17 -5.35
CA TYR A 198 -11.13 -8.47 -5.19
C TYR A 198 -11.46 -9.90 -5.64
N ARG A 199 -12.43 -10.53 -4.96
CA ARG A 199 -12.94 -11.87 -5.29
C ARG A 199 -14.44 -11.91 -5.56
N THR A 200 -15.02 -10.78 -5.95
CA THR A 200 -16.48 -10.65 -6.16
C THR A 200 -16.89 -10.25 -7.58
N PHE A 201 -16.01 -9.65 -8.39
CA PHE A 201 -16.45 -9.05 -9.66
C PHE A 201 -16.36 -9.98 -10.88
N THR A 202 -15.37 -10.88 -10.91
CA THR A 202 -15.08 -11.66 -12.13
C THR A 202 -16.01 -12.86 -12.28
N PRO A 203 -16.39 -13.25 -13.51
CA PRO A 203 -17.17 -14.47 -13.76
C PRO A 203 -16.52 -15.73 -13.18
N GLU A 204 -15.19 -15.80 -13.20
CA GLU A 204 -14.45 -16.92 -12.63
C GLU A 204 -14.73 -17.09 -11.13
N ASN A 205 -14.69 -16.01 -10.36
CA ASN A 205 -14.97 -16.05 -8.92
C ASN A 205 -16.43 -16.46 -8.64
N LYS A 206 -17.38 -15.94 -9.42
CA LYS A 206 -18.82 -16.26 -9.29
C LYS A 206 -19.14 -17.74 -9.52
N LEU A 207 -18.33 -18.43 -10.33
CA LEU A 207 -18.48 -19.85 -10.62
C LEU A 207 -17.89 -20.76 -9.54
N ARG A 208 -17.06 -20.23 -8.63
CA ARG A 208 -16.36 -21.00 -7.58
C ARG A 208 -17.13 -20.92 -6.25
N THR A 209 -16.90 -21.90 -5.37
CA THR A 209 -17.33 -21.80 -3.97
C THR A 209 -16.34 -20.96 -3.16
N ALA A 210 -16.77 -20.39 -2.04
CA ALA A 210 -15.91 -19.65 -1.13
C ALA A 210 -14.75 -20.52 -0.63
N GLN A 211 -15.01 -21.80 -0.30
CA GLN A 211 -13.96 -22.74 0.11
C GLN A 211 -12.90 -22.92 -0.99
N LYS A 212 -13.31 -22.98 -2.27
CA LYS A 212 -12.37 -23.11 -3.39
C LYS A 212 -11.57 -21.83 -3.61
N ILE A 213 -12.20 -20.66 -3.51
CA ILE A 213 -11.50 -19.37 -3.56
C ILE A 213 -10.44 -19.30 -2.46
N ILE A 214 -10.81 -19.62 -1.21
CA ILE A 214 -9.90 -19.61 -0.06
C ILE A 214 -8.72 -20.58 -0.28
N ALA A 215 -9.01 -21.80 -0.75
CA ALA A 215 -7.98 -22.83 -0.95
C ALA A 215 -6.92 -22.42 -1.98
N ASP A 216 -7.32 -21.68 -3.01
CA ASP A 216 -6.44 -21.30 -4.10
C ASP A 216 -5.78 -19.92 -3.90
N LEU A 217 -6.13 -19.17 -2.86
CA LEU A 217 -5.56 -17.84 -2.60
C LEU A 217 -4.03 -17.83 -2.60
N TYR A 218 -3.39 -18.90 -2.12
CA TYR A 218 -1.94 -19.00 -2.14
C TYR A 218 -1.38 -18.94 -3.57
N ASP A 219 -2.03 -19.56 -4.53
CA ASP A 219 -1.61 -19.59 -5.93
C ASP A 219 -2.18 -18.40 -6.73
N ASP A 220 -3.30 -17.81 -6.30
CA ASP A 220 -4.02 -16.76 -7.04
C ASP A 220 -3.61 -15.32 -6.63
N LEU A 221 -3.31 -15.07 -5.35
CA LEU A 221 -3.08 -13.71 -4.84
C LEU A 221 -1.63 -13.27 -5.06
N LEU A 222 -1.34 -12.52 -6.12
CA LEU A 222 0.01 -12.00 -6.41
C LEU A 222 1.11 -13.09 -6.41
N PRO A 223 0.93 -14.23 -7.10
CA PRO A 223 1.87 -15.36 -7.04
C PRO A 223 3.27 -14.99 -7.56
N SER A 224 3.33 -14.07 -8.51
CA SER A 224 4.55 -13.55 -9.14
C SER A 224 5.29 -12.52 -8.29
N VAL A 225 4.59 -11.87 -7.35
CA VAL A 225 5.20 -10.96 -6.36
C VAL A 225 5.79 -11.81 -5.24
N ASN A 226 6.86 -12.52 -5.58
CA ASN A 226 7.77 -13.10 -4.61
C ASN A 226 8.88 -12.09 -4.28
N ASN A 227 9.39 -12.11 -3.05
CA ASN A 227 10.45 -11.20 -2.59
C ASN A 227 10.10 -9.68 -2.53
N ASN A 228 8.88 -9.32 -2.11
CA ASN A 228 8.43 -7.91 -1.94
C ASN A 228 8.61 -7.07 -3.21
N GLY A 229 8.26 -7.59 -4.40
CA GLY A 229 8.27 -6.80 -5.63
C GLY A 229 9.64 -6.55 -6.27
N ASN A 230 10.64 -7.42 -6.08
CA ASN A 230 11.94 -7.33 -6.78
C ASN A 230 12.59 -5.94 -6.72
N ASP A 231 12.95 -5.50 -5.51
CA ASP A 231 13.53 -4.17 -5.23
C ASP A 231 12.58 -2.97 -5.49
N VAL A 232 11.27 -3.21 -5.67
CA VAL A 232 10.23 -2.18 -5.74
C VAL A 232 9.35 -2.21 -4.49
N ASP A 233 9.06 -1.06 -3.89
CA ASP A 233 8.05 -0.98 -2.83
C ASP A 233 6.67 -1.28 -3.43
N PHE A 234 6.01 -2.34 -2.97
CA PHE A 234 4.71 -2.79 -3.50
C PHE A 234 3.66 -2.88 -2.38
N MET A 235 2.43 -2.43 -2.65
CA MET A 235 1.33 -2.37 -1.67
C MET A 235 0.02 -2.94 -2.23
N VAL A 236 -0.96 -3.16 -1.36
CA VAL A 236 -2.35 -3.45 -1.76
C VAL A 236 -3.27 -2.33 -1.30
N GLY A 237 -3.57 -1.39 -2.20
CA GLY A 237 -4.34 -0.17 -1.95
C GLY A 237 -5.83 -0.38 -1.75
N GLU A 238 -6.36 -1.52 -2.19
CA GLU A 238 -7.74 -1.92 -1.92
C GLU A 238 -7.87 -3.44 -1.80
N TRP A 239 -8.59 -3.88 -0.78
CA TRP A 239 -9.04 -5.26 -0.58
C TRP A 239 -10.26 -5.28 0.35
N SER A 240 -11.07 -6.33 0.30
CA SER A 240 -12.25 -6.48 1.17
C SER A 240 -12.49 -7.96 1.51
N CYS A 241 -13.49 -8.27 2.34
CA CYS A 241 -13.86 -9.66 2.62
C CYS A 241 -15.07 -10.16 1.79
N VAL A 242 -15.43 -9.43 0.74
CA VAL A 242 -16.65 -9.69 -0.04
C VAL A 242 -16.43 -10.76 -1.09
N MET A 243 -17.42 -11.64 -1.20
CA MET A 243 -17.60 -12.53 -2.34
C MET A 243 -19.01 -12.35 -2.92
N ASP A 244 -19.18 -12.78 -4.17
CA ASP A 244 -20.44 -12.62 -4.88
C ASP A 244 -21.56 -13.51 -4.30
N SER A 245 -22.81 -13.06 -4.43
CA SER A 245 -24.01 -13.84 -4.09
C SER A 245 -24.06 -15.23 -4.75
N GLU A 246 -23.56 -15.37 -5.97
CA GLU A 246 -23.45 -16.65 -6.68
C GLU A 246 -22.42 -17.57 -6.02
N THR A 247 -21.30 -17.02 -5.57
CA THR A 247 -20.28 -17.74 -4.79
C THR A 247 -20.91 -18.26 -3.49
N TRP A 248 -21.63 -17.41 -2.75
CA TRP A 248 -22.30 -17.81 -1.51
C TRP A 248 -23.35 -18.90 -1.73
N SER A 249 -24.17 -18.75 -2.77
CA SER A 249 -25.21 -19.73 -3.13
C SER A 249 -24.62 -21.13 -3.43
N LYS A 250 -23.37 -21.21 -3.89
CA LYS A 250 -22.66 -22.47 -4.15
C LYS A 250 -21.91 -23.01 -2.93
N SER A 251 -21.77 -22.21 -1.87
CA SER A 251 -20.92 -22.51 -0.70
C SER A 251 -21.68 -23.18 0.46
N GLY A 252 -22.98 -23.45 0.27
CA GLY A 252 -23.83 -24.07 1.29
C GLY A 252 -24.23 -23.13 2.44
N VAL A 253 -24.20 -21.81 2.19
CA VAL A 253 -24.54 -20.74 3.15
C VAL A 253 -25.53 -19.77 2.51
N SER A 254 -26.22 -18.99 3.34
CA SER A 254 -27.17 -17.99 2.83
C SER A 254 -26.48 -16.83 2.11
N PRO A 255 -26.79 -16.56 0.82
CA PRO A 255 -26.26 -15.39 0.10
C PRO A 255 -26.88 -14.07 0.56
N SER A 256 -27.96 -14.10 1.34
CA SER A 256 -28.72 -12.92 1.78
C SER A 256 -28.76 -12.73 3.28
N ASP A 257 -28.07 -13.59 4.05
CA ASP A 257 -27.96 -13.47 5.50
C ASP A 257 -26.50 -13.40 5.91
N ASP A 258 -26.02 -12.19 6.15
CA ASP A 258 -24.66 -11.92 6.61
C ASP A 258 -24.43 -12.45 8.06
N ASN A 259 -25.51 -12.84 8.77
CA ASN A 259 -25.43 -13.45 10.09
C ASN A 259 -25.37 -14.98 10.07
N ASP A 260 -25.47 -15.61 8.90
CA ASP A 260 -25.27 -17.05 8.74
C ASP A 260 -23.92 -17.47 9.37
N PRO A 261 -23.92 -18.37 10.38
CA PRO A 261 -22.70 -18.77 11.07
C PRO A 261 -21.65 -19.41 10.15
N GLY A 262 -22.10 -20.15 9.13
CA GLY A 262 -21.23 -20.74 8.12
C GLY A 262 -20.58 -19.67 7.24
N ARG A 263 -21.36 -18.66 6.82
CA ARG A 263 -20.82 -17.52 6.06
C ARG A 263 -19.80 -16.73 6.89
N LYS A 264 -20.12 -16.40 8.14
CA LYS A 264 -19.18 -15.71 9.05
C LYS A 264 -17.87 -16.45 9.21
N LYS A 265 -17.92 -17.78 9.32
CA LYS A 265 -16.71 -18.62 9.38
C LYS A 265 -15.90 -18.53 8.08
N LEU A 266 -16.54 -18.64 6.91
CA LEU A 266 -15.86 -18.55 5.62
C LEU A 266 -15.26 -17.15 5.39
N VAL A 267 -15.96 -16.10 5.80
CA VAL A 267 -15.47 -14.70 5.75
C VAL A 267 -14.23 -14.54 6.64
N ALA A 268 -14.23 -15.11 7.85
CA ALA A 268 -13.08 -15.10 8.75
C ALA A 268 -11.87 -15.86 8.18
N GLU A 269 -12.10 -17.03 7.58
CA GLU A 269 -11.06 -17.82 6.91
C GLU A 269 -10.48 -17.07 5.70
N PHE A 270 -11.35 -16.48 4.88
CA PHE A 270 -10.97 -15.70 3.71
C PHE A 270 -10.17 -14.45 4.06
N GLY A 271 -10.73 -13.56 4.89
CA GLY A 271 -10.09 -12.29 5.25
C GLY A 271 -8.77 -12.50 5.98
N SER A 272 -8.69 -13.50 6.87
CA SER A 272 -7.43 -13.84 7.55
C SER A 272 -6.38 -14.36 6.57
N LYS A 273 -6.76 -15.22 5.62
CA LYS A 273 -5.82 -15.78 4.63
C LYS A 273 -5.34 -14.71 3.64
N GLU A 274 -6.24 -13.84 3.21
CA GLU A 274 -5.94 -12.71 2.34
C GLU A 274 -4.96 -11.75 3.01
N LEU A 275 -5.23 -11.31 4.24
CA LEU A 275 -4.33 -10.45 4.99
C LEU A 275 -2.94 -11.08 5.22
N GLU A 276 -2.87 -12.37 5.56
CA GLU A 276 -1.61 -13.11 5.70
C GLU A 276 -0.75 -13.01 4.42
N LEU A 277 -1.38 -13.26 3.26
CA LEU A 277 -0.69 -13.23 1.97
C LEU A 277 -0.31 -11.82 1.54
N ILE A 278 -1.18 -10.83 1.77
CA ILE A 278 -0.89 -9.42 1.52
C ILE A 278 0.33 -8.97 2.34
N MET A 279 0.35 -9.25 3.65
CA MET A 279 1.49 -8.90 4.51
C MET A 279 2.81 -9.56 4.05
N LYS A 280 2.72 -10.76 3.48
CA LYS A 280 3.87 -11.51 2.96
C LYS A 280 4.38 -11.01 1.61
N ARG A 281 3.48 -10.58 0.71
CA ARG A 281 3.78 -10.28 -0.70
C ARG A 281 3.88 -8.78 -1.00
N ALA A 282 3.11 -7.96 -0.28
CA ALA A 282 2.93 -6.52 -0.52
C ALA A 282 3.12 -5.71 0.78
N SER A 283 4.34 -5.73 1.32
CA SER A 283 4.58 -5.24 2.68
C SER A 283 4.54 -3.72 2.86
N THR A 284 4.47 -2.94 1.78
CA THR A 284 4.51 -1.47 1.87
C THR A 284 3.32 -0.90 2.63
N GLY A 285 2.16 -1.53 2.49
CA GLY A 285 0.93 -1.17 3.17
C GLY A 285 -0.24 -1.95 2.60
N SER A 286 -1.34 -1.99 3.36
CA SER A 286 -2.62 -2.45 2.83
C SER A 286 -3.76 -1.59 3.36
N TYR A 287 -4.75 -1.32 2.52
CA TYR A 287 -5.89 -0.47 2.86
C TYR A 287 -7.19 -1.21 2.55
N PHE A 288 -7.98 -1.46 3.60
CA PHE A 288 -9.25 -2.15 3.47
C PHE A 288 -10.28 -1.20 2.84
N TRP A 289 -10.93 -1.65 1.76
CA TRP A 289 -12.02 -0.95 1.12
C TRP A 289 -13.35 -1.43 1.73
N THR A 290 -14.02 -0.64 2.58
CA THR A 290 -13.75 0.74 3.02
C THR A 290 -13.97 0.92 4.53
N TYR A 291 -13.62 2.08 5.09
CA TYR A 291 -13.72 2.36 6.52
C TYR A 291 -15.15 2.21 7.06
N LYS A 292 -16.12 2.88 6.44
CA LYS A 292 -17.54 2.85 6.81
C LYS A 292 -18.42 3.36 5.66
N PHE A 293 -19.70 3.06 5.75
CA PHE A 293 -20.76 3.63 4.90
C PHE A 293 -21.51 4.75 5.65
N GLU A 294 -22.11 5.68 4.91
CA GLU A 294 -22.92 6.77 5.49
C GLU A 294 -24.14 6.23 6.25
N SER A 295 -24.75 5.16 5.72
CA SER A 295 -25.93 4.53 6.29
C SER A 295 -25.82 3.01 6.27
N GLY A 296 -26.27 2.37 7.35
CA GLY A 296 -26.25 0.91 7.48
C GLY A 296 -24.88 0.36 7.88
N ASN A 297 -24.74 -0.95 7.77
CA ASN A 297 -23.44 -1.62 7.83
C ASN A 297 -23.14 -2.13 6.42
N GLY A 298 -21.93 -1.93 5.92
CA GLY A 298 -21.56 -2.36 4.56
C GLY A 298 -21.26 -3.86 4.43
N GLY A 299 -21.67 -4.68 5.42
CA GLY A 299 -21.33 -6.09 5.49
C GLY A 299 -19.82 -6.32 5.38
N GLU A 300 -19.41 -7.14 4.42
CA GLU A 300 -18.00 -7.45 4.19
C GLU A 300 -17.20 -6.36 3.47
N TRP A 301 -17.84 -5.25 3.07
CA TRP A 301 -17.18 -4.02 2.61
C TRP A 301 -16.85 -3.04 3.75
N ASP A 302 -17.30 -3.30 4.98
CA ASP A 302 -17.18 -2.35 6.08
C ASP A 302 -16.10 -2.77 7.07
N PHE A 303 -14.99 -2.00 7.11
CA PHE A 303 -13.84 -2.26 7.96
C PHE A 303 -14.23 -2.38 9.44
N ARG A 304 -15.19 -1.58 9.91
CA ARG A 304 -15.64 -1.62 11.30
C ARG A 304 -16.39 -2.90 11.62
N GLN A 305 -17.01 -3.53 10.62
CA GLN A 305 -17.66 -4.84 10.77
C GLN A 305 -16.69 -6.00 10.61
N GLN A 306 -15.64 -5.85 9.80
CA GLN A 306 -14.72 -6.95 9.50
C GLN A 306 -13.54 -7.04 10.46
N LEU A 307 -13.10 -5.92 11.05
CA LEU A 307 -12.03 -5.96 12.04
C LEU A 307 -12.49 -6.70 13.31
N GLY A 308 -11.79 -7.78 13.65
CA GLY A 308 -12.12 -8.69 14.74
C GLY A 308 -13.04 -9.84 14.35
N HIS A 309 -13.59 -9.82 13.13
CA HIS A 309 -14.51 -10.83 12.60
C HIS A 309 -13.95 -11.51 11.34
N GLY A 310 -13.81 -10.78 10.24
CA GLY A 310 -13.23 -11.26 8.98
C GLY A 310 -11.70 -11.42 9.06
N PHE A 311 -11.04 -10.59 9.86
CA PHE A 311 -9.61 -10.68 10.12
C PHE A 311 -9.27 -9.99 11.44
N LYS A 312 -8.06 -10.23 11.97
CA LYS A 312 -7.55 -9.56 13.17
C LYS A 312 -6.42 -8.60 12.78
N ALA A 313 -6.36 -7.45 13.44
CA ALA A 313 -5.25 -6.52 13.26
C ALA A 313 -3.93 -7.19 13.68
N PRO A 314 -2.85 -7.08 12.87
CA PRO A 314 -1.54 -7.58 13.24
C PRO A 314 -1.07 -6.97 14.56
N GLN A 315 -0.53 -7.79 15.46
CA GLN A 315 0.08 -7.32 16.70
C GLN A 315 1.60 -7.34 16.55
N VAL A 316 2.20 -6.15 16.61
CA VAL A 316 3.65 -5.97 16.50
C VAL A 316 4.22 -5.65 17.88
N SER A 317 5.28 -6.35 18.24
CA SER A 317 6.03 -6.12 19.48
C SER A 317 7.53 -6.07 19.20
N VAL A 318 8.29 -5.42 20.09
CA VAL A 318 9.75 -5.39 19.99
C VAL A 318 10.31 -6.71 20.52
N PRO A 319 10.99 -7.53 19.69
CA PRO A 319 11.64 -8.74 20.18
C PRO A 319 12.73 -8.40 21.20
N ASP A 320 12.96 -9.30 22.15
CA ASP A 320 13.97 -9.06 23.17
C ASP A 320 15.41 -9.17 22.63
N ASN A 321 16.36 -8.69 23.42
CA ASN A 321 17.77 -8.65 23.02
C ASN A 321 18.41 -10.06 22.92
N SER A 322 17.85 -11.07 23.58
CA SER A 322 18.33 -12.44 23.48
C SER A 322 17.91 -13.07 22.14
N THR A 323 16.67 -12.79 21.68
CA THR A 323 16.19 -13.14 20.35
C THR A 323 17.07 -12.51 19.29
N PHE A 324 17.36 -11.21 19.40
CA PHE A 324 18.26 -10.53 18.47
C PHE A 324 19.62 -11.23 18.33
N LYS A 325 20.30 -11.48 19.46
CA LYS A 325 21.63 -12.10 19.46
C LYS A 325 21.60 -13.51 18.86
N THR A 326 20.66 -14.33 19.32
CA THR A 326 20.53 -15.73 18.88
C THR A 326 20.24 -15.81 17.38
N THR A 327 19.35 -14.96 16.88
CA THR A 327 19.01 -14.92 15.45
C THR A 327 20.18 -14.39 14.63
N LEU A 328 20.85 -13.30 15.06
CA LEU A 328 22.02 -12.77 14.35
C LEU A 328 23.13 -13.82 14.23
N ASP A 329 23.49 -14.47 15.34
CA ASP A 329 24.55 -15.47 15.36
C ASP A 329 24.23 -16.67 14.45
N ARG A 330 22.97 -17.14 14.46
CA ARG A 330 22.49 -18.23 13.62
C ARG A 330 22.57 -17.88 12.13
N GLU A 331 22.03 -16.74 11.73
CA GLU A 331 21.96 -16.34 10.31
C GLU A 331 23.33 -15.94 9.77
N TYR A 332 24.16 -15.30 10.60
CA TYR A 332 25.54 -15.00 10.24
C TYR A 332 26.35 -16.29 9.98
N ALA A 333 26.26 -17.28 10.86
CA ALA A 333 26.95 -18.56 10.68
C ALA A 333 26.47 -19.28 9.41
N ALA A 334 25.15 -19.32 9.17
CA ALA A 334 24.58 -19.94 7.97
C ALA A 334 25.04 -19.25 6.67
N HIS A 335 25.10 -17.91 6.67
CA HIS A 335 25.62 -17.13 5.55
C HIS A 335 27.10 -17.43 5.28
N ALA A 336 27.92 -17.38 6.34
CA ALA A 336 29.35 -17.60 6.25
C ALA A 336 29.68 -19.02 5.74
N ASP A 337 29.06 -20.05 6.35
CA ASP A 337 29.26 -21.45 5.95
C ASP A 337 28.87 -21.69 4.48
N TYR A 338 27.75 -21.10 4.05
CA TYR A 338 27.29 -21.22 2.66
C TYR A 338 28.28 -20.62 1.67
N TRP A 339 28.74 -19.39 1.89
CA TRP A 339 29.60 -18.70 0.94
C TRP A 339 31.05 -19.17 0.99
N ASP A 340 31.57 -19.55 2.17
CA ASP A 340 32.91 -20.14 2.29
C ASP A 340 33.02 -21.51 1.60
N SER A 341 31.90 -22.26 1.53
CA SER A 341 31.84 -23.53 0.78
C SER A 341 31.85 -23.34 -0.74
N ARG A 342 31.49 -22.15 -1.24
CA ARG A 342 31.33 -21.86 -2.68
C ARG A 342 32.42 -20.96 -3.25
N LEU A 343 32.98 -20.08 -2.43
CA LEU A 343 34.02 -19.12 -2.80
C LEU A 343 35.14 -19.22 -1.75
N PRO A 344 36.33 -19.77 -2.11
CA PRO A 344 37.43 -19.91 -1.15
C PRO A 344 37.92 -18.56 -0.60
N LYS A 345 38.02 -18.48 0.74
CA LYS A 345 38.58 -17.52 1.73
C LYS A 345 39.24 -16.18 1.33
N GLU A 346 39.71 -15.96 0.11
CA GLU A 346 40.34 -14.68 -0.27
C GLU A 346 39.32 -13.56 -0.57
N THR A 347 38.01 -13.84 -0.47
CA THR A 347 36.96 -12.95 -1.02
C THR A 347 35.75 -12.67 -0.14
N ASN A 348 35.58 -13.28 1.03
CA ASN A 348 34.36 -13.09 1.84
C ASN A 348 34.68 -12.39 3.17
N ASP A 349 34.20 -11.15 3.33
CA ASP A 349 34.27 -10.38 4.58
C ASP A 349 32.86 -10.24 5.13
N HIS A 350 32.38 -11.37 5.69
CA HIS A 350 31.01 -11.57 6.18
C HIS A 350 30.57 -10.54 7.23
N GLU A 351 31.48 -9.73 7.77
CA GLU A 351 31.13 -8.63 8.67
C GLU A 351 30.16 -7.64 8.00
N ARG A 352 30.18 -7.48 6.66
CA ARG A 352 29.20 -6.64 5.96
C ARG A 352 27.79 -7.17 6.08
N TYR A 353 27.61 -8.49 5.95
CA TYR A 353 26.33 -9.14 6.20
C TYR A 353 25.83 -8.82 7.60
N LYS A 354 26.71 -8.93 8.60
CA LYS A 354 26.40 -8.60 9.99
C LYS A 354 25.99 -7.13 10.15
N GLU A 355 26.71 -6.19 9.55
CA GLU A 355 26.40 -4.76 9.60
C GLU A 355 25.02 -4.45 8.99
N GLY A 356 24.70 -5.05 7.84
CA GLY A 356 23.39 -4.92 7.20
C GLY A 356 22.26 -5.49 8.07
N PHE A 357 22.48 -6.68 8.64
CA PHE A 357 21.52 -7.31 9.54
C PHE A 357 21.22 -6.45 10.77
N ILE A 358 22.26 -5.90 11.40
CA ILE A 358 22.12 -5.02 12.56
C ILE A 358 21.36 -3.74 12.20
N ALA A 359 21.63 -3.15 11.02
CA ALA A 359 20.91 -1.96 10.55
C ALA A 359 19.41 -2.25 10.39
N ALA A 360 19.05 -3.32 9.69
CA ALA A 360 17.67 -3.74 9.50
C ALA A 360 16.95 -4.02 10.84
N TRP A 361 17.61 -4.70 11.78
CA TRP A 361 17.03 -4.97 13.09
C TRP A 361 16.74 -3.69 13.88
N LYS A 362 17.64 -2.69 13.81
CA LYS A 362 17.43 -1.38 14.46
C LYS A 362 16.25 -0.62 13.86
N ASP A 363 16.09 -0.66 12.53
CA ASP A 363 14.92 -0.09 11.87
C ASP A 363 13.65 -0.82 12.32
N GLY A 364 13.67 -2.15 12.33
CA GLY A 364 12.58 -2.97 12.88
C GLY A 364 12.18 -2.55 14.30
N VAL A 365 13.15 -2.46 15.22
CA VAL A 365 12.91 -2.01 16.61
C VAL A 365 12.28 -0.61 16.64
N THR A 366 12.71 0.29 15.76
CA THR A 366 12.20 1.66 15.71
C THR A 366 10.73 1.69 15.33
N TYR A 367 10.32 0.96 14.29
CA TYR A 367 8.93 0.87 13.87
C TYR A 367 8.06 0.09 14.86
N ALA A 368 8.58 -1.00 15.44
CA ALA A 368 7.83 -1.83 16.37
C ALA A 368 7.48 -1.09 17.69
N LYS A 369 8.26 -0.07 18.09
CA LYS A 369 7.92 0.78 19.25
C LYS A 369 6.61 1.54 19.10
N VAL A 370 6.19 1.80 17.86
CA VAL A 370 4.90 2.44 17.54
C VAL A 370 3.89 1.44 16.98
N GLY A 371 4.14 0.13 17.15
CA GLY A 371 3.25 -0.94 16.71
C GLY A 371 3.24 -1.17 15.19
N ALA A 372 4.29 -0.74 14.47
CA ALA A 372 4.40 -0.88 13.02
C ALA A 372 5.57 -1.80 12.62
N LEU A 373 5.51 -2.32 11.40
CA LEU A 373 6.66 -2.93 10.72
C LEU A 373 7.27 -1.93 9.73
N VAL A 374 8.50 -2.18 9.29
CA VAL A 374 9.08 -1.45 8.16
C VAL A 374 8.32 -1.85 6.89
N GLY A 375 7.43 -0.97 6.42
CA GLY A 375 6.63 -1.23 5.22
C GLY A 375 7.41 -1.00 3.94
N ARG A 376 7.95 0.22 3.77
CA ARG A 376 8.75 0.67 2.62
C ARG A 376 10.17 0.12 2.64
N LYS A 377 10.30 -1.20 2.55
CA LYS A 377 11.56 -1.92 2.75
C LYS A 377 12.66 -1.43 1.80
N GLN A 378 12.33 -1.16 0.55
CA GLN A 378 13.33 -0.87 -0.48
C GLN A 378 13.89 0.54 -0.34
N ALA A 379 13.02 1.52 -0.09
CA ALA A 379 13.46 2.88 0.18
C ALA A 379 14.27 3.00 1.47
N VAL A 380 13.82 2.37 2.57
CA VAL A 380 14.58 2.40 3.83
C VAL A 380 15.93 1.69 3.66
N LYS A 381 15.96 0.51 3.00
CA LYS A 381 17.21 -0.20 2.66
C LYS A 381 18.16 0.67 1.84
N SER A 382 17.65 1.36 0.83
CA SER A 382 18.46 2.25 -0.02
C SER A 382 19.09 3.38 0.79
N VAL A 383 18.31 4.08 1.60
CA VAL A 383 18.83 5.16 2.47
C VAL A 383 19.89 4.64 3.43
N ARG A 384 19.65 3.50 4.08
CA ARG A 384 20.62 2.86 4.99
C ARG A 384 21.90 2.43 4.29
N LEU A 385 21.80 1.96 3.04
CA LEU A 385 22.97 1.65 2.23
C LEU A 385 23.77 2.91 1.90
N GLN A 386 23.12 4.02 1.58
CA GLN A 386 23.81 5.30 1.33
C GLN A 386 24.51 5.82 2.59
N GLU A 387 23.88 5.76 3.75
CA GLU A 387 24.51 6.11 5.04
C GLU A 387 25.73 5.23 5.32
N HIS A 388 25.60 3.92 5.05
CA HIS A 388 26.70 2.97 5.21
C HIS A 388 27.89 3.35 4.32
N LEU A 389 27.66 3.61 3.03
CA LEU A 389 28.68 4.04 2.06
C LEU A 389 29.33 5.37 2.45
N GLN A 390 28.55 6.35 2.92
CA GLN A 390 29.09 7.62 3.39
C GLN A 390 30.00 7.44 4.62
N SER A 391 29.67 6.51 5.51
CA SER A 391 30.44 6.27 6.73
C SER A 391 31.71 5.44 6.54
N LYS A 392 31.75 4.55 5.54
CA LYS A 392 32.84 3.57 5.35
C LYS A 392 33.60 3.72 4.02
N GLY A 393 33.13 4.57 3.10
CA GLY A 393 33.66 4.73 1.75
C GLY A 393 33.19 3.62 0.80
N ASP A 394 33.76 3.58 -0.40
CA ASP A 394 33.48 2.53 -1.38
C ASP A 394 34.04 1.19 -0.89
N LEU A 395 33.14 0.27 -0.56
CA LEU A 395 33.49 -1.06 -0.07
C LEU A 395 33.32 -2.13 -1.16
N LYS A 396 34.20 -3.13 -1.15
CA LYS A 396 33.96 -4.39 -1.89
C LYS A 396 32.80 -5.15 -1.25
N TYR A 397 32.15 -6.05 -2.00
CA TYR A 397 31.15 -7.00 -1.48
C TYR A 397 29.90 -6.37 -0.82
N LEU A 398 29.43 -5.21 -1.31
CA LEU A 398 28.18 -4.58 -0.82
C LEU A 398 26.94 -5.47 -0.93
N TRP A 399 26.97 -6.49 -1.78
CA TRP A 399 25.89 -7.47 -1.88
C TRP A 399 25.67 -8.23 -0.57
N GLU A 400 26.73 -8.46 0.23
CA GLU A 400 26.63 -9.10 1.55
C GLU A 400 25.83 -8.23 2.52
N TRP A 401 26.11 -6.91 2.54
CA TRP A 401 25.34 -5.96 3.36
C TRP A 401 23.86 -5.97 2.97
N LYS A 402 23.56 -5.95 1.66
CA LYS A 402 22.17 -6.01 1.17
C LYS A 402 21.48 -7.30 1.61
N GLN A 403 22.15 -8.45 1.46
CA GLN A 403 21.62 -9.73 1.90
C GLN A 403 21.41 -9.77 3.42
N GLY A 404 22.34 -9.20 4.19
CA GLY A 404 22.24 -9.04 5.63
C GLY A 404 21.04 -8.20 6.04
N TYR A 405 20.83 -7.05 5.38
CA TYR A 405 19.69 -6.18 5.64
C TYR A 405 18.36 -6.89 5.35
N ASP A 406 18.23 -7.51 4.16
CA ASP A 406 17.01 -8.22 3.78
C ASP A 406 16.70 -9.36 4.77
N LYS A 407 17.72 -10.13 5.17
CA LYS A 407 17.56 -11.22 6.15
C LYS A 407 17.27 -10.72 7.57
N GLY A 408 17.92 -9.64 7.99
CA GLY A 408 17.67 -8.99 9.28
C GLY A 408 16.24 -8.52 9.42
N LEU A 409 15.67 -7.93 8.36
CA LEU A 409 14.28 -7.48 8.37
C LEU A 409 13.29 -8.66 8.28
N GLU A 410 13.60 -9.68 7.49
CA GLU A 410 12.81 -10.93 7.43
C GLU A 410 12.70 -11.56 8.82
N GLU A 411 13.82 -11.77 9.50
CA GLU A 411 13.83 -12.38 10.83
C GLU A 411 13.25 -11.46 11.91
N PHE A 412 13.47 -10.15 11.82
CA PHE A 412 12.80 -9.21 12.73
C PHE A 412 11.28 -9.37 12.64
N ASN A 413 10.71 -9.35 11.43
CA ASN A 413 9.27 -9.44 11.23
C ASN A 413 8.70 -10.76 11.77
N LYS A 414 9.39 -11.89 11.58
CA LYS A 414 8.99 -13.20 12.14
C LYS A 414 8.90 -13.19 13.67
N ASN A 415 9.79 -12.46 14.34
CA ASN A 415 9.85 -12.40 15.80
C ASN A 415 9.01 -11.26 16.39
N ALA A 416 8.73 -10.22 15.60
CA ALA A 416 7.96 -9.06 16.03
C ALA A 416 6.44 -9.27 15.91
N LEU A 417 6.02 -10.03 14.90
CA LEU A 417 4.63 -10.43 14.72
C LEU A 417 4.28 -11.54 15.72
N GLN A 418 3.35 -11.25 16.61
CA GLN A 418 2.78 -12.30 17.46
C GLN A 418 1.88 -13.17 16.59
N ALA A 419 2.03 -14.49 16.71
CA ALA A 419 1.00 -15.39 16.18
C ALA A 419 -0.33 -14.94 16.77
N ALA A 420 -1.33 -14.68 15.92
CA ALA A 420 -2.68 -14.47 16.40
C ALA A 420 -3.00 -15.71 17.24
N GLU A 421 -3.10 -15.55 18.56
CA GLU A 421 -3.38 -16.67 19.44
C GLU A 421 -4.58 -17.41 18.86
N GLY A 422 -4.34 -18.67 18.50
CA GLY A 422 -5.39 -19.59 18.10
C GLY A 422 -6.28 -19.74 19.32
N THR A 423 -7.41 -19.05 19.32
CA THR A 423 -8.47 -19.35 20.26
C THR A 423 -9.08 -20.66 19.80
N GLU A 424 -8.59 -21.76 20.40
CA GLU A 424 -9.50 -22.84 20.76
C GLU A 424 -10.73 -22.22 21.43
N ALA A 425 -11.87 -22.38 20.78
CA ALA A 425 -13.20 -22.31 21.37
C ALA A 425 -14.08 -23.34 20.66
#